data_AF-A0A945CGJ9-F1
#
_entry.id   AF-A0A945CGJ9-F1
#
_cell.length_a   1.000
_cell.length_b   1.000
_cell.length_c   1.000
_cell.angle_alpha   90.00
_cell.angle_beta   90.00
_cell.angle_gamma   90.00
#
_symmetry.space_group_name_H-M   'P 1'
#
loop_
_entity.id
_entity.type
_entity.pdbx_description
1 polymer ?
#
loop_
_entity_poly.entity_id
_entity_poly.type
_entity_poly.pdbx_seq_one_letter_code
_entity_poly.pdbx_strand_id
1 'polypeptide(L)'
;MSSPEKIVYLMRGLPATGKSHTAKKLAGENGIICETDEYFYTQVGDDPKQFDYDESLMPTAQAWNFERFERAITSGTTPSSWIAAMA
;
A
#
# COMPACT_ATOMS: atom_id res chain seq x y z
N MET A 1 28.95 8.16 3.20
CA MET A 1 27.82 7.87 4.11
C MET A 1 26.92 6.89 3.40
N SER A 2 26.68 5.71 3.99
CA SER A 2 25.74 4.72 3.44
C SER A 2 24.32 5.26 3.57
N SER A 3 23.56 5.31 2.48
CA SER A 3 22.12 5.57 2.55
C SER A 3 21.46 4.47 3.39
N PRO A 4 20.56 4.79 4.34
CA PRO A 4 19.88 3.77 5.12
C PRO A 4 19.21 2.73 4.20
N GLU A 5 19.34 1.45 4.53
CA GLU A 5 18.72 0.37 3.76
C GLU A 5 17.20 0.57 3.74
N LYS A 6 16.63 0.52 2.53
CA LYS A 6 15.18 0.54 2.33
C LYS A 6 14.70 -0.90 2.35
N ILE A 7 13.70 -1.20 3.16
CA ILE A 7 13.15 -2.55 3.28
C ILE A 7 11.71 -2.55 2.77
N VAL A 8 11.42 -3.51 1.88
CA VAL A 8 10.10 -3.72 1.31
C VAL A 8 9.56 -5.06 1.78
N TYR A 9 8.36 -5.05 2.36
CA TYR A 9 7.61 -6.25 2.68
C TYR A 9 6.53 -6.45 1.62
N LEU A 10 6.62 -7.55 0.87
CA LEU A 10 5.54 -8.00 0.00
C LEU A 10 4.68 -9.02 0.75
N MET A 11 3.43 -8.65 1.04
CA MET A 11 2.50 -9.51 1.74
C MET A 11 1.61 -10.27 0.77
N ARG A 12 1.55 -11.60 0.92
CA ARG A 12 0.68 -12.49 0.12
C ARG A 12 -0.19 -13.34 1.03
N GLY A 13 -1.41 -13.61 0.60
CA GLY A 13 -2.35 -14.46 1.34
C GLY A 13 -3.78 -14.25 0.85
N LEU A 14 -4.66 -15.19 1.20
CA LEU A 14 -6.08 -15.10 0.87
C LEU A 14 -6.71 -13.82 1.46
N PRO A 15 -7.87 -13.38 0.94
CA PRO A 15 -8.66 -12.34 1.60
C PRO A 15 -8.92 -12.68 3.07
N ALA A 16 -9.02 -11.65 3.91
CA ALA A 16 -9.29 -11.77 5.36
C ALA A 16 -8.26 -12.55 6.22
N THR A 17 -7.05 -12.85 5.72
CA THR A 17 -6.00 -13.51 6.52
C THR A 17 -5.12 -12.56 7.34
N GLY A 18 -5.58 -11.33 7.59
CA GLY A 18 -4.87 -10.36 8.44
C GLY A 18 -3.67 -9.67 7.79
N LYS A 19 -3.64 -9.56 6.46
CA LYS A 19 -2.58 -8.84 5.72
C LYS A 19 -2.49 -7.37 6.16
N SER A 20 -3.58 -6.62 6.07
CA SER A 20 -3.60 -5.18 6.42
C SER A 20 -3.33 -4.94 7.91
N HIS A 21 -3.74 -5.87 8.77
CA HIS A 21 -3.42 -5.82 10.20
C HIS A 21 -1.92 -5.95 10.48
N THR A 22 -1.27 -6.92 9.83
CA THR A 22 0.18 -7.15 9.98
C THR A 22 0.98 -6.03 9.31
N ALA A 23 0.54 -5.53 8.15
CA ALA A 23 1.16 -4.40 7.47
C ALA A 23 1.22 -3.16 8.36
N LYS A 24 0.11 -2.81 9.04
CA LYS A 24 0.05 -1.69 10.00
C LYS A 24 1.03 -1.85 11.15
N LYS A 25 1.20 -3.07 11.67
CA LYS A 25 2.20 -3.36 12.71
C LYS A 25 3.63 -3.20 12.23
N LEU A 26 3.93 -3.67 11.00
CA LEU A 26 5.27 -3.59 10.41
C LEU A 26 5.65 -2.16 10.00
N ALA A 27 4.69 -1.41 9.44
CA ALA A 27 4.90 -0.03 9.04
C ALA A 27 5.19 0.88 10.24
N GLY A 28 4.58 0.61 11.40
CA GLY A 28 4.69 1.49 12.56
C GLY A 28 4.16 2.90 12.24
N GLU A 29 4.77 3.94 12.81
CA GLU A 29 4.32 5.33 12.63
C GLU A 29 4.75 5.95 11.31
N ASN A 30 5.87 5.49 10.74
CA ASN A 30 6.53 6.16 9.60
C ASN A 30 6.58 5.30 8.33
N GLY A 31 6.12 4.06 8.40
CA GLY A 31 6.11 3.16 7.26
C GLY A 31 4.96 3.47 6.30
N ILE A 32 5.19 3.20 5.02
CA ILE A 32 4.19 3.44 3.98
C ILE A 32 3.50 2.12 3.65
N ILE A 33 2.17 2.14 3.62
CA ILE A 33 1.35 1.00 3.21
C ILE A 33 0.79 1.26 1.80
N CYS A 34 0.96 0.28 0.93
CA CYS A 34 0.46 0.29 -0.44
C CYS A 34 -0.49 -0.91 -0.62
N GLU A 35 -1.80 -0.68 -0.67
CA GLU A 35 -2.84 -1.70 -0.77
C GLU A 35 -3.77 -1.40 -1.96
N THR A 36 -3.97 -2.38 -2.84
CA THR A 36 -4.82 -2.21 -4.04
C THR A 36 -6.27 -1.92 -3.65
N ASP A 37 -6.78 -2.58 -2.62
CA ASP A 37 -8.16 -2.42 -2.15
C ASP A 37 -8.46 -0.98 -1.67
N GLU A 38 -7.44 -0.21 -1.27
CA GLU A 38 -7.58 1.20 -0.91
C GLU A 38 -8.13 2.05 -2.06
N TYR A 39 -7.89 1.64 -3.30
CA TYR A 39 -8.42 2.32 -4.49
C TYR A 39 -9.96 2.38 -4.46
N PHE A 40 -10.62 1.29 -4.08
CA PHE A 40 -12.07 1.17 -4.06
C PHE A 40 -12.73 1.87 -2.86
N TYR A 41 -11.95 2.32 -1.88
CA TYR A 41 -12.41 3.19 -0.79
C TYR A 41 -12.19 4.67 -1.10
N THR A 42 -11.19 5.01 -1.92
CA THR A 42 -10.69 6.39 -1.99
C THR A 42 -10.78 7.03 -3.38
N GLN A 43 -10.86 6.22 -4.43
CA GLN A 43 -10.84 6.68 -5.83
C GLN A 43 -12.11 6.29 -6.59
N VAL A 44 -12.98 5.46 -6.00
CA VAL A 44 -14.23 4.98 -6.60
C VAL A 44 -15.39 5.35 -5.67
N GLY A 45 -16.49 5.78 -6.27
CA GLY A 45 -17.66 6.24 -5.52
C GLY A 45 -17.51 7.66 -4.98
N ASP A 46 -18.57 8.12 -4.30
CA ASP A 46 -18.66 9.47 -3.74
C ASP A 46 -18.55 9.49 -2.20
N ASP A 47 -18.65 8.32 -1.54
CA ASP A 47 -18.54 8.18 -0.08
C ASP A 47 -17.23 7.45 0.30
N PRO A 48 -16.25 8.13 0.91
CA PRO A 48 -14.97 7.53 1.30
C PRO A 48 -15.09 6.48 2.43
N LYS A 49 -16.28 6.27 3.01
CA LYS A 49 -16.56 5.20 3.98
C LYS A 49 -17.15 3.95 3.34
N GLN A 50 -17.54 4.03 2.06
CA GLN A 50 -18.11 2.93 1.32
C GLN A 50 -17.02 2.21 0.52
N PHE A 51 -17.15 0.89 0.40
CA PHE A 51 -16.27 0.08 -0.45
C PHE A 51 -17.00 -0.19 -1.76
N ASP A 52 -16.59 0.50 -2.82
CA ASP A 52 -17.26 0.43 -4.12
C ASP A 52 -16.45 -0.41 -5.11
N TYR A 53 -16.55 -1.73 -4.96
CA TYR A 53 -15.82 -2.67 -5.79
C TYR A 53 -16.37 -2.75 -7.21
N ASP A 54 -15.47 -2.60 -8.19
CA ASP A 54 -15.71 -2.88 -9.60
C ASP A 54 -14.51 -3.65 -10.18
N GLU A 55 -14.76 -4.90 -10.58
CA GLU A 55 -13.72 -5.78 -11.15
C GLU A 55 -13.08 -5.17 -12.42
N SER A 56 -13.83 -4.40 -13.20
CA SER A 56 -13.31 -3.77 -14.42
C SER A 56 -12.23 -2.72 -14.13
N LEU A 57 -12.20 -2.19 -12.90
CA LEU A 57 -11.22 -1.21 -12.44
C LEU A 57 -9.99 -1.85 -11.78
N MET A 58 -9.95 -3.18 -11.65
CA MET A 58 -8.82 -3.87 -11.02
C MET A 58 -7.46 -3.54 -11.66
N PRO A 59 -7.32 -3.50 -13.01
CA PRO A 59 -6.05 -3.10 -13.62
C PRO A 59 -5.65 -1.66 -13.27
N THR A 60 -6.63 -0.75 -13.18
CA THR A 60 -6.42 0.66 -12.78
C THR A 60 -5.99 0.77 -11.33
N ALA A 61 -6.65 0.02 -10.43
CA ALA A 61 -6.30 -0.03 -9.01
C ALA A 61 -4.87 -0.53 -8.79
N GLN A 62 -4.48 -1.59 -9.52
CA GLN A 62 -3.12 -2.14 -9.45
C GLN A 62 -2.07 -1.14 -9.94
N ALA A 63 -2.33 -0.45 -11.06
CA ALA A 63 -1.43 0.57 -11.58
C ALA A 63 -1.28 1.74 -10.60
N TRP A 64 -2.40 2.23 -10.05
CA TRP A 64 -2.40 3.30 -9.05
C TRP A 64 -1.61 2.93 -7.79
N ASN A 65 -1.76 1.70 -7.30
CA ASN A 65 -1.01 1.19 -6.15
C ASN A 65 0.49 1.08 -6.47
N PHE A 66 0.83 0.59 -7.67
CA PHE A 66 2.23 0.49 -8.12
C PHE A 66 2.91 1.86 -8.21
N GLU A 67 2.24 2.86 -8.76
CA GLU A 67 2.78 4.23 -8.81
C GLU A 67 3.01 4.81 -7.41
N ARG A 68 2.11 4.54 -6.45
CA ARG A 68 2.29 4.94 -5.05
C ARG A 68 3.53 4.29 -4.45
N PHE A 69 3.73 3.01 -4.71
CA PHE A 69 4.92 2.28 -4.27
C PHE A 69 6.19 2.88 -4.90
N GLU A 70 6.20 3.16 -6.20
CA GLU A 70 7.35 3.79 -6.86
C GLU A 70 7.67 5.17 -6.30
N ARG A 71 6.63 5.99 -6.04
CA ARG A 71 6.78 7.29 -5.38
C ARG A 71 7.37 7.14 -3.98
N ALA A 72 6.93 6.16 -3.20
CA ALA A 72 7.45 5.90 -1.85
C ALA A 72 8.93 5.49 -1.86
N ILE A 73 9.33 4.67 -2.83
CA ILE A 73 10.72 4.25 -2.99
C ILE A 73 11.61 5.41 -3.46
N THR A 74 11.11 6.23 -4.39
CA THR A 74 11.88 7.32 -5.02
C THR A 74 11.97 8.57 -4.14
N SER A 75 10.91 8.95 -3.42
CA SER A 75 10.87 10.18 -2.62
C SER A 75 11.83 10.16 -1.44
N GLY A 76 12.24 8.98 -0.97
CA GLY A 76 13.26 8.83 0.06
C GLY A 76 12.95 9.60 1.34
N THR A 77 11.66 9.83 1.65
CA THR A 77 11.19 10.71 2.72
C THR A 77 11.45 10.11 4.12
N THR A 78 12.74 10.03 4.47
CA THR A 78 13.43 10.03 5.79
C THR A 78 13.10 8.97 6.87
N PRO A 79 14.01 8.77 7.84
CA PRO A 79 15.17 7.88 7.81
C PRO A 79 14.81 6.43 8.20
N SER A 80 15.49 5.42 7.61
CA SER A 80 15.36 3.99 7.98
C SER A 80 13.99 3.31 7.80
N SER A 81 13.08 3.91 7.02
CA SER A 81 11.65 3.60 6.98
C SER A 81 11.27 2.40 6.09
N TRP A 82 10.43 1.54 6.65
CA TRP A 82 9.91 0.30 6.06
C TRP A 82 8.74 0.59 5.10
N ILE A 83 8.68 -0.10 3.96
CA ILE A 83 7.54 -0.03 3.02
C ILE A 83 6.82 -1.38 3.07
N ALA A 84 5.52 -1.38 3.36
CA ALA A 84 4.68 -2.56 3.32
C ALA A 84 3.77 -2.51 2.07
N ALA A 85 4.10 -3.33 1.08
CA ALA A 85 3.26 -3.52 -0.10
C ALA A 85 2.37 -4.75 0.10
N MET A 86 1.07 -4.54 -0.07
CA MET A 86 0.05 -5.58 -0.02
C MET A 86 -0.38 -5.93 -1.44
N ALA A 87 -0.37 -7.24 -1.73
CA ALA A 87 -0.90 -7.82 -2.96
C ALA A 87 -2.26 -8.46 -2.72
#